data_AF-A0A2H0CSU2-F1
#
_entry.id   AF-A0A2H0CSU2-F1
#
_cell.length_a   1.000
_cell.length_b   1.000
_cell.length_c   1.000
_cell.angle_alpha   90.00
_cell.angle_beta   90.00
_cell.angle_gamma   90.00
#
_symmetry.space_group_name_H-M   'P 1'
#
loop_
_entity.id
_entity.type
_entity.pdbx_description
1 polymer ?
#
loop_
_entity_poly.entity_id
_entity_poly.type
_entity_poly.pdbx_seq_one_letter_code
_entity_poly.pdbx_strand_id
1 'polypeptide(L)'
;MKVLMISNDKSILDASSAVARRMVQYGAFTDRLDIIVFSRRGYSATRLSDTVTVYPTNSRSRLLYVYDAVRIGKQFADITAVTTQDFFEGLAGWRIARRTGAKLELQIHTDVMSPYFVRGSFLNRLRRLLARFLLPRADCVRVVSERVRRSITGMTGAPISVLPVFTDISAIQ
;
A
#
# COMPACT_ATOMS: atom_id res chain seq x y z
N MET A 1 9.76 9.17 12.22
CA MET A 1 9.57 8.92 10.77
C MET A 1 8.22 9.47 10.30
N LYS A 2 8.15 10.13 9.12
CA LYS A 2 6.90 10.57 8.47
C LYS A 2 6.55 9.63 7.30
N VAL A 3 5.48 8.87 7.42
CA VAL A 3 5.12 7.78 6.50
C VAL A 3 3.83 8.10 5.74
N LEU A 4 3.84 7.86 4.43
CA LEU A 4 2.63 7.86 3.60
C LEU A 4 2.27 6.42 3.21
N MET A 5 1.11 5.95 3.65
CA MET A 5 0.55 4.66 3.25
C MET A 5 -0.48 4.84 2.15
N ILE A 6 -0.51 3.94 1.17
CA ILE A 6 -1.55 3.87 0.16
C ILE A 6 -2.26 2.52 0.25
N SER A 7 -3.57 2.58 0.45
CA SER A 7 -4.42 1.41 0.65
C SER A 7 -5.69 1.49 -0.20
N ASN A 8 -6.30 0.34 -0.45
CA ASN A 8 -7.63 0.21 -1.06
C ASN A 8 -8.67 -0.33 -0.05
N ASP A 9 -8.28 -0.50 1.21
CA ASP A 9 -9.19 -0.90 2.28
C ASP A 9 -9.95 0.31 2.84
N LYS A 10 -11.22 0.43 2.43
CA LYS A 10 -12.10 1.53 2.84
C LYS A 10 -12.54 1.43 4.31
N SER A 11 -12.37 0.27 4.96
CA SER A 11 -12.70 0.14 6.38
C SER A 11 -11.83 1.05 7.26
N ILE A 12 -10.64 1.44 6.78
CA ILE A 12 -9.76 2.43 7.46
C ILE A 12 -10.47 3.78 7.66
N LEU A 13 -11.41 4.15 6.78
CA LEU A 13 -12.18 5.40 6.89
C LEU A 13 -13.28 5.33 7.96
N ASP A 14 -13.59 4.13 8.47
CA ASP A 14 -14.48 3.93 9.62
C ASP A 14 -13.64 3.80 10.88
N ALA A 15 -13.66 4.85 11.71
CA ALA A 15 -12.89 4.92 12.96
C ALA A 15 -13.26 3.80 13.96
N SER A 16 -14.46 3.21 13.85
CA SER A 16 -14.91 2.10 14.69
C SER A 16 -14.41 0.74 14.21
N SER A 17 -13.80 0.66 13.03
CA SER A 17 -13.34 -0.60 12.46
C SER A 17 -12.08 -1.14 13.14
N ALA A 18 -11.91 -2.46 13.10
CA ALA A 18 -10.69 -3.11 13.59
C ALA A 18 -9.44 -2.68 12.80
N VAL A 19 -9.60 -2.37 11.50
CA VAL A 19 -8.49 -1.94 10.64
C VAL A 19 -8.06 -0.52 11.00
N ALA A 20 -8.99 0.39 11.27
CA ALA A 20 -8.66 1.73 11.75
C ALA A 20 -7.91 1.69 13.09
N ARG A 21 -8.34 0.86 14.05
CA ARG A 21 -7.61 0.65 15.31
C ARG A 21 -6.18 0.17 15.08
N ARG A 22 -5.98 -0.74 14.12
CA ARG A 22 -4.64 -1.20 13.73
C ARG A 22 -3.79 -0.08 13.12
N MET A 23 -4.38 0.81 12.32
CA MET A 23 -3.65 1.97 11.79
C MET A 23 -3.22 2.92 12.90
N VAL A 24 -4.05 3.12 13.94
CA VAL A 24 -3.67 3.88 15.14
C VAL A 24 -2.48 3.24 15.85
N GLN A 25 -2.48 1.91 16.01
CA GLN A 25 -1.33 1.19 16.59
C GLN A 25 -0.05 1.39 15.76
N TYR A 26 -0.15 1.36 14.43
CA TYR A 26 1.00 1.62 13.56
C TYR A 26 1.51 3.06 13.66
N GLY A 27 0.59 4.02 13.76
CA GLY A 27 0.93 5.43 13.95
C GLY A 27 1.61 5.74 15.29
N ALA A 28 1.54 4.86 16.28
CA ALA A 28 2.28 5.03 17.54
C ALA A 28 3.80 4.88 17.37
N PHE A 29 4.24 4.25 16.28
CA PHE A 29 5.67 4.05 15.95
C PHE A 29 6.19 5.08 14.92
N THR A 30 5.38 6.08 14.55
CA THR A 30 5.75 7.10 13.58
C THR A 30 5.46 8.50 14.13
N ASP A 31 6.16 9.51 13.62
CA ASP A 31 5.88 10.90 13.98
C ASP A 31 4.58 11.35 13.30
N ARG A 32 4.34 10.80 12.11
CA ARG A 32 3.13 11.02 11.30
C ARG A 32 2.90 9.83 10.38
N LEU A 33 1.67 9.35 10.32
CA LEU A 33 1.19 8.35 9.39
C LEU A 33 0.00 8.94 8.62
N ASP A 34 0.25 9.32 7.38
CA ASP A 34 -0.76 9.76 6.44
C ASP A 34 -1.21 8.55 5.60
N ILE A 35 -2.51 8.32 5.46
CA ILE A 35 -3.03 7.16 4.73
C ILE A 35 -3.94 7.65 3.61
N ILE A 36 -3.54 7.43 2.35
CA ILE A 36 -4.42 7.66 1.20
C ILE A 36 -5.19 6.37 0.91
N VAL A 37 -6.52 6.47 0.96
CA VAL A 37 -7.42 5.34 0.70
C VAL A 37 -8.11 5.53 -0.64
N PHE A 38 -7.91 4.58 -1.55
CA PHE A 38 -8.64 4.53 -2.82
C PHE A 38 -10.14 4.41 -2.55
N SER A 39 -10.89 5.42 -2.99
CA SER A 39 -12.32 5.47 -2.75
C SER A 39 -13.06 6.18 -3.88
N ARG A 40 -14.32 5.80 -4.08
CA ARG A 40 -15.26 6.64 -4.82
C ARG A 40 -15.70 7.81 -3.94
N ARG A 41 -16.34 8.81 -4.54
CA ARG A 41 -16.99 9.91 -3.80
C ARG A 41 -17.90 9.40 -2.68
N GLY A 42 -17.98 10.16 -1.60
CA GLY A 42 -18.88 9.89 -0.46
C GLY A 42 -18.15 9.65 0.87
N TYR A 43 -16.83 9.85 0.91
CA TYR A 43 -16.03 9.72 2.14
C TYR A 43 -15.44 11.07 2.54
N SER A 44 -15.22 11.24 3.84
CA SER A 44 -14.54 12.41 4.40
C SER A 44 -13.15 12.02 4.90
N ALA A 45 -12.22 12.97 4.86
CA ALA A 45 -10.94 12.80 5.53
C ALA A 45 -11.21 12.61 7.04
N THR A 46 -10.51 11.65 7.63
CA THR A 46 -10.76 11.22 9.02
C THR A 46 -9.44 11.20 9.77
N ARG A 47 -9.38 11.91 10.91
CA ARG A 47 -8.26 11.83 11.84
C ARG A 47 -8.54 10.71 12.83
N LEU A 48 -7.71 9.67 12.81
CA LEU A 48 -7.88 8.50 13.68
C LEU A 48 -7.15 8.66 15.02
N SER A 49 -6.06 9.43 15.04
CA SER A 49 -5.31 9.78 16.25
C SER A 49 -4.48 11.06 16.01
N ASP A 50 -3.69 11.46 16.99
CA ASP A 50 -2.80 12.62 16.84
C ASP A 50 -1.77 12.44 15.73
N THR A 51 -1.31 11.20 15.51
CA THR A 51 -0.30 10.86 14.50
C THR A 51 -0.89 10.28 13.21
N VAL A 52 -2.17 9.87 13.18
CA VAL A 52 -2.77 9.18 12.02
C VAL A 52 -3.90 9.97 11.38
N THR A 53 -3.73 10.31 10.10
CA THR A 53 -4.77 10.95 9.29
C THR A 53 -5.04 10.17 8.00
N VAL A 54 -6.30 10.00 7.66
CA VAL A 54 -6.76 9.22 6.51
C VAL A 54 -7.44 10.12 5.49
N TYR A 55 -7.04 10.00 4.23
CA TYR A 55 -7.47 10.82 3.11
C TYR A 55 -8.10 9.94 2.02
N PRO A 56 -9.42 10.03 1.80
CA PRO A 56 -10.05 9.34 0.67
C PRO A 56 -9.69 10.02 -0.66
N THR A 57 -9.46 9.24 -1.72
CA THR A 57 -9.23 9.81 -3.06
C THR A 57 -10.49 10.47 -3.64
N ASN A 58 -11.68 10.02 -3.21
CA ASN A 58 -12.99 10.54 -3.65
C ASN A 58 -13.11 10.62 -5.19
N SER A 59 -12.58 9.62 -5.88
CA SER A 59 -12.45 9.63 -7.33
C SER A 59 -13.81 9.48 -8.03
N ARG A 60 -13.93 10.11 -9.21
CA ARG A 60 -15.11 9.98 -10.08
C ARG A 60 -15.27 8.59 -10.69
N SER A 61 -14.19 7.82 -10.77
CA SER A 61 -14.17 6.43 -11.25
C SER A 61 -12.94 5.70 -10.68
N ARG A 62 -12.95 4.36 -10.70
CA ARG A 62 -11.81 3.54 -10.25
C ARG A 62 -10.55 3.75 -11.10
N LEU A 63 -10.72 4.12 -12.36
CA LEU A 63 -9.59 4.40 -13.28
C LEU A 63 -8.77 5.62 -12.84
N LEU A 64 -9.37 6.51 -12.05
CA LEU A 64 -8.71 7.73 -11.56
C LEU A 64 -8.04 7.55 -10.19
N TYR A 65 -8.18 6.39 -9.54
CA TYR A 65 -7.62 6.17 -8.19
C TYR A 65 -6.14 6.50 -8.09
N VAL A 66 -5.34 5.96 -9.02
CA VAL A 66 -3.89 6.21 -9.05
C VAL A 66 -3.59 7.69 -9.30
N TYR A 67 -4.29 8.32 -10.24
CA TYR A 67 -4.08 9.74 -10.57
C TYR A 67 -4.42 10.65 -9.38
N ASP A 68 -5.58 10.43 -8.76
CA ASP A 68 -6.06 11.22 -7.63
C ASP A 68 -5.21 11.00 -6.38
N ALA A 69 -4.77 9.77 -6.12
CA ALA A 69 -3.83 9.50 -5.04
C ALA A 69 -2.49 10.19 -5.24
N VAL A 70 -1.95 10.21 -6.46
CA VAL A 70 -0.71 10.95 -6.75
C VAL A 70 -0.92 12.46 -6.58
N ARG A 71 -2.07 13.00 -7.00
CA ARG A 71 -2.42 14.42 -6.83
C ARG A 71 -2.47 14.81 -5.36
N ILE A 72 -3.10 13.99 -4.51
CA ILE A 72 -3.16 14.18 -3.05
C ILE A 72 -1.76 14.00 -2.44
N GLY A 73 -1.08 12.90 -2.76
CA GLY A 73 0.24 12.54 -2.24
C GLY A 73 1.35 13.56 -2.52
N LYS A 74 1.23 14.33 -3.61
CA LYS A 74 2.16 15.42 -3.94
C LYS A 74 2.05 16.66 -3.05
N GLN A 75 0.98 16.79 -2.27
CA GLN A 75 0.75 17.93 -1.39
C GLN A 75 1.50 17.80 -0.05
N PHE A 76 1.94 16.58 0.30
CA PHE A 76 2.65 16.33 1.53
C PHE A 76 4.11 16.73 1.40
N ALA A 77 4.60 17.49 2.39
CA ALA A 77 6.00 17.77 2.59
C ALA A 77 6.64 16.75 3.54
N ASP A 78 7.96 16.58 3.39
CA ASP A 78 8.84 15.80 4.27
C ASP A 78 8.46 14.32 4.45
N ILE A 79 7.83 13.70 3.45
CA ILE A 79 7.60 12.25 3.51
C ILE A 79 8.95 11.54 3.44
N THR A 80 9.23 10.71 4.43
CA THR A 80 10.48 9.93 4.51
C THR A 80 10.31 8.53 3.90
N ALA A 81 9.11 7.95 4.00
CA ALA A 81 8.80 6.63 3.46
C ALA A 81 7.39 6.58 2.87
N VAL A 82 7.24 5.86 1.76
CA VAL A 82 5.95 5.54 1.13
C VAL A 82 5.78 4.03 1.14
N THR A 83 4.66 3.55 1.68
CA THR A 83 4.34 2.11 1.75
C THR A 83 3.04 1.80 1.03
N THR A 84 3.01 0.69 0.30
CA THR A 84 1.90 0.33 -0.60
C THR A 84 1.56 -1.16 -0.53
N GLN A 85 0.28 -1.52 -0.63
CA GLN A 85 -0.20 -2.90 -0.38
C GLN A 85 -0.32 -3.79 -1.61
N ASP A 86 -0.49 -3.23 -2.81
CA ASP A 86 -0.63 -4.00 -4.05
C ASP A 86 -0.13 -3.16 -5.23
N PHE A 87 -0.22 -3.67 -6.46
CA PHE A 87 0.45 -3.09 -7.63
C PHE A 87 -0.11 -1.73 -8.07
N PHE A 88 -1.40 -1.46 -7.88
CA PHE A 88 -1.99 -0.18 -8.30
C PHE A 88 -1.64 0.95 -7.32
N GLU A 89 -1.69 0.64 -6.03
CA GLU A 89 -1.19 1.44 -4.92
C GLU A 89 0.31 1.67 -5.11
N GLY A 90 1.06 0.63 -5.47
CA GLY A 90 2.49 0.68 -5.78
C GLY A 90 2.81 1.63 -6.93
N LEU A 91 1.97 1.71 -7.97
CA LEU A 91 2.15 2.69 -9.05
C LEU A 91 1.94 4.14 -8.57
N ALA A 92 0.96 4.37 -7.69
CA ALA A 92 0.77 5.68 -7.07
C ALA A 92 1.95 6.02 -6.15
N GLY A 93 2.35 5.07 -5.29
CA GLY A 93 3.42 5.23 -4.32
C GLY A 93 4.76 5.49 -4.99
N TRP A 94 5.08 4.76 -6.07
CA TRP A 94 6.28 5.02 -6.86
C TRP A 94 6.33 6.44 -7.42
N ARG A 95 5.23 6.96 -7.95
CA ARG A 95 5.18 8.34 -8.46
C ARG A 95 5.32 9.38 -7.35
N ILE A 96 4.73 9.11 -6.18
CA ILE A 96 4.82 10.02 -5.03
C ILE A 96 6.26 10.00 -4.47
N ALA A 97 6.81 8.82 -4.21
CA ALA A 97 8.17 8.63 -3.72
C ALA A 97 9.22 9.31 -4.62
N ARG A 98 9.11 9.16 -5.94
CA ARG A 98 9.99 9.85 -6.89
C ARG A 98 9.89 11.37 -6.82
N ARG A 99 8.73 11.91 -6.46
CA ARG A 99 8.52 13.36 -6.39
C ARG A 99 8.98 13.93 -5.07
N THR A 100 8.83 13.19 -3.98
CA THR A 100 9.17 13.63 -2.62
C THR A 100 10.59 13.25 -2.20
N GLY A 101 11.24 12.32 -2.93
CA GLY A 101 12.53 11.74 -2.52
C GLY A 101 12.40 10.67 -1.42
N ALA A 102 11.18 10.26 -1.08
CA ALA A 102 10.92 9.25 -0.06
C ALA A 102 11.37 7.85 -0.50
N LYS A 103 11.67 6.99 0.48
CA LYS A 103 11.93 5.56 0.25
C LYS A 103 10.64 4.81 -0.05
N LEU A 104 10.66 3.94 -1.06
CA LEU A 104 9.49 3.16 -1.47
C LEU A 104 9.55 1.74 -0.90
N GLU A 105 8.58 1.40 -0.06
CA GLU A 105 8.28 0.04 0.36
C GLU A 105 7.09 -0.53 -0.43
N LEU A 106 7.30 -1.70 -1.07
CA LEU A 106 6.22 -2.46 -1.70
C LEU A 106 5.87 -3.67 -0.83
N GLN A 107 4.62 -3.79 -0.41
CA GLN A 107 4.11 -4.98 0.26
C GLN A 107 3.43 -5.88 -0.76
N ILE A 108 3.92 -7.11 -0.93
CA ILE A 108 3.40 -8.06 -1.91
C ILE A 108 2.61 -9.16 -1.19
N HIS A 109 1.29 -9.05 -1.27
CA HIS A 109 0.35 -10.03 -0.69
C HIS A 109 -0.04 -11.12 -1.70
N THR A 110 -0.05 -10.80 -2.98
CA THR A 110 -0.48 -11.73 -4.04
C THR A 110 0.71 -12.44 -4.66
N ASP A 111 0.65 -13.77 -4.77
CA ASP A 111 1.59 -14.51 -5.62
C ASP A 111 1.25 -14.28 -7.10
N VAL A 112 1.85 -13.21 -7.64
CA VAL A 112 1.77 -12.81 -9.05
C VAL A 112 2.34 -13.83 -10.03
N MET A 113 3.09 -14.83 -9.54
CA MET A 113 3.77 -15.83 -10.38
C MET A 113 3.12 -17.21 -10.32
N SER A 114 2.05 -17.43 -9.53
CA SER A 114 1.38 -18.72 -9.52
C SER A 114 0.79 -19.05 -10.91
N PRO A 115 0.91 -20.30 -11.40
CA PRO A 115 0.35 -20.75 -12.68
C PRO A 115 -1.16 -20.49 -12.83
N TYR A 116 -1.91 -20.53 -11.73
CA TYR A 116 -3.35 -20.23 -11.68
C TYR A 116 -3.66 -18.76 -11.98
N PHE A 117 -2.71 -17.85 -11.73
CA PHE A 117 -2.81 -16.43 -12.07
C PHE A 117 -2.54 -16.16 -13.57
N VAL A 118 -1.71 -16.99 -14.21
CA VAL A 118 -1.25 -16.81 -15.61
C VAL A 118 -2.33 -17.17 -16.63
N ARG A 119 -3.23 -18.10 -16.28
CA ARG A 119 -4.31 -18.57 -17.17
C ARG A 119 -5.62 -17.77 -17.08
N GLY A 120 -5.78 -16.86 -16.12
CA GLY A 120 -7.04 -16.15 -15.90
C GLY A 120 -6.90 -14.62 -15.96
N SER A 121 -7.64 -13.98 -16.87
CA SER A 121 -7.94 -12.53 -16.94
C SER A 121 -6.79 -11.54 -17.28
N PHE A 122 -7.10 -10.59 -18.16
CA PHE A 122 -6.27 -9.44 -18.56
C PHE A 122 -5.61 -8.71 -17.37
N LEU A 123 -6.32 -8.63 -16.23
CA LEU A 123 -5.83 -7.99 -15.00
C LEU A 123 -4.58 -8.67 -14.43
N ASN A 124 -4.44 -9.99 -14.59
CA ASN A 124 -3.29 -10.71 -14.07
C ASN A 124 -2.04 -10.49 -14.93
N ARG A 125 -2.22 -10.33 -16.25
CA ARG A 125 -1.14 -9.90 -17.15
C ARG A 125 -0.68 -8.48 -16.83
N LEU A 126 -1.62 -7.58 -16.55
CA LEU A 126 -1.31 -6.21 -16.13
C LEU A 126 -0.55 -6.19 -14.79
N ARG A 127 -1.00 -6.95 -13.79
CA ARG A 127 -0.30 -7.07 -12.49
C ARG A 127 1.12 -7.61 -12.64
N ARG A 128 1.34 -8.60 -13.51
CA ARG A 128 2.70 -9.09 -13.82
C ARG A 128 3.58 -8.00 -14.43
N LEU A 129 3.05 -7.21 -15.36
CA LEU A 129 3.77 -6.10 -15.97
C LEU A 129 4.12 -5.05 -14.91
N LEU A 130 3.17 -4.70 -14.05
CA LEU A 130 3.39 -3.78 -12.93
C LEU A 130 4.42 -4.33 -11.95
N ALA A 131 4.40 -5.62 -11.62
CA ALA A 131 5.40 -6.25 -10.75
C ALA A 131 6.81 -6.11 -11.34
N ARG A 132 7.00 -6.45 -12.63
CA ARG A 132 8.28 -6.28 -13.33
C ARG A 132 8.74 -4.83 -13.40
N PHE A 133 7.80 -3.89 -13.42
CA PHE A 133 8.09 -2.47 -13.43
C PHE A 133 8.44 -1.92 -12.04
N LEU A 134 7.67 -2.27 -11.01
CA LEU A 134 7.77 -1.69 -9.68
C LEU A 134 8.84 -2.34 -8.81
N LEU A 135 8.99 -3.66 -8.85
CA LEU A 135 9.92 -4.39 -7.98
C LEU A 135 11.37 -3.93 -8.11
N PRO A 136 11.94 -3.70 -9.32
CA PRO A 136 13.30 -3.15 -9.45
C PRO A 136 13.45 -1.70 -8.95
N ARG A 137 12.33 -1.00 -8.71
CA ARG A 137 12.28 0.42 -8.35
C ARG A 137 11.91 0.64 -6.87
N ALA A 138 11.71 -0.43 -6.12
CA ALA A 138 11.48 -0.38 -4.69
C ALA A 138 12.81 -0.25 -3.95
N ASP A 139 12.82 0.48 -2.83
CA ASP A 139 13.96 0.51 -1.91
C ASP A 139 13.91 -0.67 -0.93
N CYS A 140 12.71 -1.19 -0.64
CA CYS A 140 12.48 -2.36 0.20
C CYS A 140 11.21 -3.10 -0.25
N VAL A 141 11.19 -4.42 -0.09
CA VAL A 141 10.01 -5.24 -0.38
C VAL A 141 9.63 -6.06 0.85
N ARG A 142 8.37 -5.96 1.26
CA ARG A 142 7.77 -6.83 2.27
C ARG A 142 6.93 -7.90 1.60
N VAL A 143 7.05 -9.14 2.04
CA VAL A 143 6.22 -10.25 1.57
C VAL A 143 5.57 -10.97 2.74
N VAL A 144 4.42 -11.60 2.49
CA VAL A 144 3.68 -12.32 3.55
C VAL A 144 4.17 -13.75 3.79
N SER A 145 4.98 -14.32 2.89
CA SER A 145 5.47 -15.69 3.01
C SER A 145 6.77 -15.91 2.24
N GLU A 146 7.53 -16.93 2.64
CA GLU A 146 8.72 -17.41 1.93
C GLU A 146 8.41 -17.86 0.49
N ARG A 147 7.19 -18.36 0.25
CA ARG A 147 6.73 -18.73 -1.09
C ARG A 147 6.75 -17.52 -2.04
N VAL A 148 6.21 -16.39 -1.57
CA VAL A 148 6.18 -15.15 -2.36
C VAL A 148 7.60 -14.59 -2.51
N ARG A 149 8.43 -14.63 -1.45
CA ARG A 149 9.85 -14.23 -1.54
C ARG A 149 10.56 -14.91 -2.69
N ARG A 150 10.48 -16.25 -2.76
CA ARG A 150 11.12 -17.06 -3.81
C ARG A 150 10.64 -16.66 -5.21
N SER A 151 9.37 -16.31 -5.36
CA SER A 151 8.81 -15.89 -6.66
C SER A 151 9.32 -14.53 -7.18
N ILE A 152 9.78 -13.65 -6.29
CA ILE A 152 10.19 -12.28 -6.65
C ILE A 152 11.70 -12.03 -6.53
N THR A 153 12.46 -13.00 -6.00
CA THR A 153 13.90 -12.84 -5.73
C THR A 153 14.70 -12.46 -6.99
N GLY A 154 14.32 -12.96 -8.17
CA GLY A 154 14.97 -12.59 -9.44
C GLY A 154 14.48 -11.28 -10.08
N MET A 155 13.55 -10.56 -9.43
CA MET A 155 12.88 -9.38 -9.99
C MET A 155 13.24 -8.07 -9.30
N THR A 156 13.98 -8.11 -8.19
CA THR A 156 14.41 -6.94 -7.45
C THR A 156 15.79 -7.16 -6.83
N GLY A 157 16.59 -6.10 -6.78
CA GLY A 157 17.82 -6.05 -6.00
C GLY A 157 17.62 -5.48 -4.59
N ALA A 158 16.39 -5.08 -4.25
CA ALA A 158 16.06 -4.52 -2.95
C ALA A 158 16.03 -5.60 -1.85
N PRO A 159 16.32 -5.26 -0.58
CA PRO A 159 16.12 -6.17 0.53
C PRO A 159 14.66 -6.63 0.61
N ILE A 160 14.48 -7.95 0.79
CA ILE A 160 13.16 -8.58 0.93
C ILE A 160 12.99 -9.10 2.35
N SER A 161 11.94 -8.63 3.04
CA SER A 161 11.59 -9.08 4.40
C SER A 161 10.29 -9.88 4.38
N VAL A 162 10.29 -11.03 5.06
CA VAL A 162 9.07 -11.85 5.23
C VAL A 162 8.39 -11.46 6.54
N LEU A 163 7.25 -10.79 6.44
CA LEU A 163 6.45 -10.32 7.57
C LEU A 163 4.98 -10.68 7.34
N PRO A 164 4.54 -11.86 7.81
CA PRO A 164 3.16 -12.30 7.71
C PRO A 164 2.17 -11.32 8.35
N VAL A 165 0.90 -11.41 7.97
CA VAL A 165 -0.16 -10.69 8.68
C VAL A 165 -0.44 -11.45 9.97
N PHE A 166 -0.23 -10.80 11.12
CA PHE A 166 -0.61 -11.35 12.40
C PHE A 166 -2.14 -11.35 12.52
N THR A 167 -2.70 -12.51 12.81
CA THR A 167 -4.11 -12.68 13.17
C THR A 167 -4.14 -13.22 14.59
N ASP A 168 -4.78 -12.48 15.49
CA ASP A 168 -5.02 -12.96 16.84
C ASP A 168 -6.05 -14.10 16.79
N ILE A 169 -5.59 -15.31 17.06
CA ILE A 169 -6.38 -16.53 16.97
C ILE A 169 -7.37 -16.62 18.14
N SER A 170 -7.10 -15.89 19.23
CA SER A 170 -7.96 -15.88 20.44
C SER A 170 -9.29 -15.15 20.23
N ALA A 171 -9.38 -14.27 19.23
CA ALA A 171 -10.62 -13.57 18.87
C ALA A 171 -11.57 -14.36 17.96
N ILE A 172 -11.18 -15.58 17.56
CA ILE A 172 -11.93 -16.46 16.63
C ILE A 172 -12.51 -17.70 17.36
N GLN A 173 -12.20 -17.89 18.64
CA GLN A 173 -12.76 -18.93 19.51
C GLN A 173 -13.85 -18.37 20.42
#